data_AF-A0AAU9R762-F1
#
_entry.id   AF-A0AAU9R762-F1
#
_cell.length_a   1.000
_cell.length_b   1.000
_cell.length_c   1.000
_cell.angle_alpha   90.00
_cell.angle_beta   90.00
_cell.angle_gamma   90.00
#
_symmetry.space_group_name_H-M   'P 1'
#
loop_
_entity.id
_entity.type
_entity.pdbx_description
1 polymer ?
#
loop_
_entity_poly.entity_id
_entity_poly.type
_entity_poly.pdbx_seq_one_letter_code
_entity_poly.pdbx_strand_id
1 'polypeptide(L)'
;MANSYDVQVAADFLIGKKRMVYARDLGIAWSDNSEYWSWLPLRYDASSEILVEAAVLEKVCWLDVNGKFDTRQLTPEKNYEVVYVVKLEDTASGWGTP
;
A
#
# COMPACT_ATOMS: atom_id res chain seq x y z
N MET A 1 17.47 -3.88 -21.72
CA MET A 1 16.49 -2.77 -21.70
C MET A 1 15.21 -3.33 -21.15
N ALA A 2 15.00 -3.22 -19.83
CA ALA A 2 13.76 -3.65 -19.18
C ALA A 2 13.02 -2.38 -18.80
N ASN A 3 11.78 -2.28 -19.27
CA ASN A 3 10.97 -1.08 -19.25
C ASN A 3 10.42 -0.84 -17.85
N SER A 4 10.37 0.44 -17.47
CA SER A 4 9.67 1.00 -16.32
C SER A 4 8.20 0.58 -16.36
N TYR A 5 7.64 0.06 -15.26
CA TYR A 5 6.22 -0.24 -15.14
C TYR A 5 5.72 0.35 -13.83
N ASP A 6 4.86 1.35 -13.95
CA ASP A 6 4.23 2.05 -12.84
C ASP A 6 3.26 1.10 -12.13
N VAL A 7 3.46 0.91 -10.82
CA VAL A 7 2.69 0.04 -9.93
C VAL A 7 2.15 0.91 -8.81
N GLN A 8 0.84 1.12 -8.73
CA GLN A 8 0.24 1.94 -7.67
C GLN A 8 0.02 1.10 -6.39
N VAL A 9 0.97 1.12 -5.46
CA VAL A 9 0.82 0.45 -4.18
C VAL A 9 0.03 1.35 -3.22
N ALA A 10 -1.29 1.27 -3.28
CA ALA A 10 -2.04 1.42 -2.05
C ALA A 10 -1.67 0.25 -1.14
N ALA A 11 -1.61 0.45 0.16
CA ALA A 11 -1.35 -0.60 1.13
C ALA A 11 -2.23 -0.30 2.33
N ASP A 12 -3.51 -0.63 2.21
CA ASP A 12 -4.46 -0.40 3.30
C ASP A 12 -4.56 -1.62 4.20
N PHE A 13 -4.38 -1.40 5.49
CA PHE A 13 -4.55 -2.37 6.57
C PHE A 13 -6.01 -2.42 7.03
N LEU A 14 -6.60 -3.61 7.22
CA LEU A 14 -7.98 -3.77 7.72
C LEU A 14 -8.03 -4.69 8.95
N ILE A 15 -7.90 -4.10 10.13
CA ILE A 15 -8.29 -4.75 11.38
C ILE A 15 -9.75 -4.38 11.71
N GLY A 16 -10.56 -5.37 12.12
CA GLY A 16 -11.98 -5.27 12.46
C GLY A 16 -12.43 -3.89 12.96
N LYS A 17 -13.43 -3.31 12.27
CA LYS A 17 -13.76 -1.87 12.24
C LYS A 17 -12.60 -0.99 11.72
N LYS A 18 -12.38 -1.06 10.40
CA LYS A 18 -11.85 0.00 9.51
C LYS A 18 -10.71 0.85 10.10
N ARG A 19 -9.70 0.22 10.71
CA ARG A 19 -8.47 0.93 11.08
C ARG A 19 -7.41 0.75 10.00
N MET A 20 -7.27 1.81 9.22
CA MET A 20 -6.35 1.92 8.10
C MET A 20 -5.02 2.53 8.55
N VAL A 21 -3.93 2.02 8.00
CA VAL A 21 -2.60 2.63 8.10
C VAL A 21 -2.30 3.19 6.72
N TYR A 22 -1.99 4.49 6.64
CA TYR A 22 -1.75 5.13 5.35
C TYR A 22 -0.34 4.80 4.85
N ALA A 23 -0.13 4.87 3.53
CA ALA A 23 1.17 4.54 2.93
C ALA A 23 2.34 5.36 3.50
N ARG A 24 2.08 6.60 3.95
CA ARG A 24 3.05 7.47 4.62
C ARG A 24 3.51 6.97 5.99
N ASP A 25 2.70 6.16 6.66
CA ASP A 25 2.99 5.57 7.97
C ASP A 25 3.63 4.18 7.85
N LEU A 26 3.78 3.66 6.63
CA LEU A 26 4.44 2.39 6.35
C LEU A 26 5.93 2.59 6.12
N GLY A 27 6.72 1.60 6.54
CA GLY A 27 8.10 1.47 6.13
C GLY A 27 8.14 0.91 4.71
N ILE A 28 8.42 1.78 3.74
CA ILE A 28 8.56 1.40 2.32
C ILE A 28 10.03 1.60 1.94
N ALA A 29 10.67 0.57 1.37
CA ALA A 29 12.07 0.66 0.98
C ALA A 29 12.29 1.73 -0.11
N TRP A 30 13.24 2.64 0.14
CA TRP A 30 13.60 3.75 -0.75
C TRP A 30 12.47 4.74 -1.08
N SER A 31 11.47 4.85 -0.21
CA SER A 31 10.28 5.68 -0.44
C SER A 31 10.53 7.19 -0.49
N ASP A 32 11.72 7.60 -0.06
CA ASP A 32 12.27 8.95 -0.19
C ASP A 32 12.91 9.21 -1.55
N ASN A 33 13.19 8.18 -2.34
CA ASN A 33 13.79 8.30 -3.66
C ASN A 33 12.71 8.45 -4.76
N SER A 34 12.61 9.66 -5.31
CA SER A 34 11.68 10.00 -6.38
C SER A 34 11.92 9.27 -7.70
N GLU A 35 13.07 8.62 -7.88
CA GLU A 35 13.33 7.78 -9.06
C GLU A 35 12.59 6.43 -8.99
N TYR A 36 12.26 5.97 -7.78
CA TYR A 36 11.62 4.68 -7.53
C TYR A 36 10.18 4.82 -7.09
N TRP A 37 9.86 5.90 -6.37
CA TRP A 37 8.55 6.12 -5.79
C TRP A 37 8.03 7.52 -6.09
N SER A 38 6.77 7.61 -6.49
CA SER A 38 6.00 8.84 -6.46
C SER A 38 4.85 8.74 -5.47
N TRP A 39 4.26 9.88 -5.12
CA TRP A 39 3.19 9.96 -4.12
C TRP A 39 2.01 10.68 -4.74
N LEU A 40 0.86 10.01 -4.81
CA LEU A 40 -0.32 10.52 -5.48
C LEU A 40 -1.53 10.55 -4.54
N PRO A 41 -2.32 11.64 -4.51
CA PRO A 41 -3.60 11.65 -3.80
C PRO A 41 -4.60 10.71 -4.48
N LEU A 42 -5.06 9.69 -3.76
CA LEU A 42 -6.07 8.74 -4.22
C LEU A 42 -7.25 8.66 -3.26
N ARG A 43 -8.43 8.33 -3.81
CA ARG A 43 -9.59 7.97 -3.01
C ARG A 43 -9.46 6.50 -2.63
N TYR A 44 -9.40 6.24 -1.32
CA TYR A 44 -9.29 4.87 -0.82
C TYR A 44 -10.60 4.08 -1.00
N ASP A 45 -11.76 4.77 -0.95
CA ASP A 45 -13.06 4.17 -1.27
C ASP A 45 -13.87 5.10 -2.19
N ALA A 46 -14.70 4.51 -3.06
CA ALA A 46 -15.49 5.24 -4.05
C ALA A 46 -16.57 6.15 -3.42
N SER A 47 -16.93 5.88 -2.16
CA SER A 47 -17.89 6.67 -1.37
C SER A 47 -17.24 7.77 -0.54
N SER A 48 -15.91 7.83 -0.51
CA SER A 48 -15.13 8.69 0.37
C SER A 48 -14.67 9.91 -0.41
N GLU A 49 -14.85 11.07 0.23
CA GLU A 49 -14.32 12.35 -0.24
C GLU A 49 -12.89 12.60 0.24
N ILE A 50 -12.38 11.76 1.16
CA ILE A 50 -11.04 11.88 1.70
C ILE A 50 -10.03 11.32 0.70
N LEU A 51 -9.11 12.18 0.28
CA LEU A 51 -7.92 11.80 -0.46
C LEU A 51 -6.80 11.42 0.51
N VAL A 52 -6.14 10.30 0.23
CA VAL A 52 -4.98 9.81 0.97
C VAL A 52 -3.81 9.73 0.02
N GLU A 53 -2.59 9.97 0.50
CA GLU A 53 -1.40 9.77 -0.32
C GLU A 53 -1.11 8.28 -0.47
N ALA A 54 -1.14 7.80 -1.70
CA ALA A 54 -0.71 6.46 -2.07
C ALA A 54 0.72 6.49 -2.61
N ALA A 55 1.48 5.43 -2.34
CA ALA A 55 2.82 5.25 -2.86
C ALA A 55 2.73 4.56 -4.23
N VAL A 56 3.32 5.16 -5.25
CA VAL A 56 3.35 4.62 -6.61
C VAL A 56 4.78 4.23 -6.92
N LEU A 57 4.97 2.96 -7.23
CA LEU A 57 6.22 2.34 -7.55
C LEU A 57 6.51 2.46 -9.06
N GLU A 58 7.57 3.13 -9.44
CA GLU A 58 7.81 3.52 -10.83
C GLU A 58 8.70 2.51 -11.59
N LYS A 59 9.78 2.04 -10.95
CA LYS A 59 10.94 1.46 -11.67
C LYS A 59 11.61 0.22 -11.08
N VAL A 60 11.13 -0.33 -9.96
CA VAL A 60 11.78 -1.48 -9.32
C VAL A 60 10.97 -2.76 -9.50
N CYS A 61 11.66 -3.90 -9.42
CA CYS A 61 11.09 -5.23 -9.69
C CYS A 61 10.56 -5.96 -8.45
N TRP A 62 10.54 -5.32 -7.27
CA TRP A 62 10.09 -5.94 -6.03
C TRP A 62 9.53 -4.91 -5.05
N LEU A 63 8.64 -5.37 -4.17
CA LEU A 63 7.92 -4.57 -3.19
C LEU A 63 8.34 -4.96 -1.77
N ASP A 64 8.95 -4.04 -1.03
CA ASP A 64 9.25 -4.19 0.40
C ASP A 64 8.49 -3.15 1.21
N VAL A 65 7.48 -3.63 1.92
CA VAL A 65 6.60 -2.82 2.75
C VAL A 65 6.44 -3.49 4.10
N ASN A 66 6.66 -2.73 5.16
CA ASN A 66 6.40 -3.15 6.52
C ASN A 66 5.53 -2.12 7.24
N GLY A 67 4.69 -2.59 8.15
CA GLY A 67 3.82 -1.75 8.97
C GLY A 67 4.00 -2.04 10.45
N LYS A 68 3.76 -1.05 11.29
CA LYS A 68 3.66 -1.22 12.74
C LYS A 68 2.25 -0.85 13.17
N PHE A 69 1.67 -1.66 14.04
CA PHE A 69 0.34 -1.42 14.59
C PHE A 69 0.33 -1.64 16.09
N ASP A 70 -0.32 -0.74 16.82
CA ASP A 70 -0.45 -0.86 18.27
C ASP A 70 -1.56 -1.85 18.66
N THR A 71 -1.14 -3.06 19.02
CA THR A 71 -2.04 -4.15 19.39
C THR A 71 -2.81 -3.88 20.69
N ARG A 72 -2.40 -2.92 21.53
CA ARG A 72 -3.14 -2.54 22.75
C ARG A 72 -4.51 -1.96 22.45
N GLN A 73 -4.71 -1.47 21.23
CA GLN A 73 -5.99 -0.94 20.78
C GLN A 73 -6.92 -2.05 20.25
N LEU A 74 -6.46 -3.30 20.19
CA LEU A 74 -7.26 -4.45 19.79
C LEU A 74 -8.05 -4.98 20.99
N THR A 75 -9.23 -5.49 20.68
CA THR A 75 -10.04 -6.23 21.64
C THR A 75 -9.41 -7.61 21.85
N PRO A 76 -9.13 -8.02 23.10
CA PRO A 76 -8.65 -9.36 23.40
C PRO A 76 -9.60 -10.46 22.88
N GLU A 77 -9.05 -11.65 22.65
CA GLU A 77 -9.81 -12.86 22.25
C GLU A 77 -10.56 -12.75 20.91
N LYS A 78 -10.18 -11.78 20.07
CA LYS A 78 -10.70 -11.62 18.70
C LYS A 78 -9.61 -11.99 17.70
N ASN A 79 -10.03 -12.62 16.61
CA ASN A 79 -9.17 -12.81 15.44
C ASN A 79 -9.17 -11.54 14.60
N TYR A 80 -8.00 -11.19 14.10
CA TYR A 80 -7.76 -10.04 13.26
C TYR A 80 -7.03 -10.47 12.00
N GLU A 81 -7.39 -9.87 10.88
CA GLU A 81 -6.72 -10.10 9.61
C GLU A 81 -5.86 -8.88 9.27
N VAL A 82 -4.76 -9.14 8.57
CA VAL A 82 -3.89 -8.12 8.01
C VAL A 82 -3.96 -8.27 6.51
N VAL A 83 -4.46 -7.24 5.84
CA VAL A 83 -4.61 -7.21 4.38
C VAL A 83 -3.73 -6.09 3.84
N TYR A 84 -3.20 -6.28 2.64
CA TYR A 84 -2.59 -5.22 1.83
C TYR A 84 -3.48 -5.00 0.62
N VAL A 85 -4.04 -3.80 0.48
CA VAL A 85 -4.89 -3.43 -0.67
C VAL A 85 -4.06 -2.73 -1.72
N VAL A 86 -3.58 -3.46 -2.73
CA VAL A 86 -2.76 -2.91 -3.83
C VAL A 86 -3.60 -2.66 -5.09
N LYS A 87 -3.26 -1.61 -5.86
CA LYS A 87 -3.88 -1.34 -7.16
C LYS A 87 -2.86 -1.61 -8.27
N LEU A 88 -3.11 -2.65 -9.05
CA LEU A 88 -2.29 -2.96 -10.22
C LEU A 88 -2.84 -2.22 -11.43
N GLU A 89 -1.96 -1.52 -12.16
CA GLU A 89 -2.29 -0.98 -13.48
C GLU A 89 -2.28 -2.13 -14.52
N ASP A 90 -3.02 -1.96 -15.62
CA ASP A 90 -3.13 -2.99 -16.67
C ASP A 90 -1.78 -3.38 -17.29
N THR A 91 -0.78 -2.48 -17.18
CA THR A 91 0.59 -2.68 -17.65
C THR A 91 1.49 -3.40 -16.64
N ALA A 92 1.03 -3.60 -15.40
CA ALA A 92 1.80 -4.28 -14.37
C ALA A 92 2.02 -5.75 -14.75
N SER A 93 3.24 -6.23 -14.56
CA SER A 93 3.63 -7.61 -14.86
C SER A 93 4.48 -8.18 -13.72
N GLY A 94 4.65 -9.51 -13.69
CA GLY A 94 5.38 -10.20 -12.60
C GLY A 94 4.53 -10.61 -11.40
N TRP A 95 3.22 -10.30 -11.41
CA TRP A 95 2.25 -10.66 -10.36
C TRP A 95 1.43 -11.93 -10.68
N GLY A 96 1.94 -12.78 -11.58
CA GLY A 96 1.23 -13.99 -12.03
C GLY A 96 1.42 -15.18 -11.10
N THR A 97 0.33 -15.53 -10.39
CA THR A 97 0.15 -16.70 -9.48
C THR A 97 1.12 -16.77 -8.28
N PRO A 98 0.61 -16.73 -7.03
CA PRO A 98 1.38 -17.08 -5.83
C PRO A 98 1.85 -18.54 -5.82
#